data_AF-H9LCZ9-F1
#
_entry.id   AF-H9LCZ9-F1
#
_cell.length_a   1.000
_cell.length_b   1.000
_cell.length_c   1.000
_cell.angle_alpha   90.00
_cell.angle_beta   90.00
_cell.angle_gamma   90.00
#
_symmetry.space_group_name_H-M   'P 1'
#
loop_
_entity.id
_entity.type
_entity.pdbx_description
1 polymer ?
#
loop_
_entity_poly.entity_id
_entity_poly.type
_entity_poly.pdbx_seq_one_letter_code
_entity_poly.pdbx_strand_id
1 'polypeptide(L)'
;AEAWSKEGHMMTCRIAQGLLNDEAAHAVKMLLSEYVNGDLSALCVWPDQVRHWYKYKWTSPLHFIDTPDKACNFDYERDCHDQHGVKDMCVAGAIQNFTTQLSHYREGTSDRRYNMTEALLFLSHFMGDIHQVCTHYFFRV
;
A
#
# COMPACT_ATOMS: atom_id res chain seq x y z
N ALA A 1 4.14 9.53 19.47
CA ALA A 1 4.12 9.70 18.00
C ALA A 1 3.11 8.69 17.50
N GLU A 2 2.01 9.15 16.89
CA GLU A 2 1.01 8.22 16.35
C GLU A 2 1.53 7.69 15.01
N ALA A 3 1.45 6.36 14.80
CA ALA A 3 1.57 5.79 13.46
C ALA A 3 0.56 6.48 12.53
N TRP A 4 0.71 6.41 11.21
CA TRP A 4 -0.34 6.95 10.35
C TRP A 4 -1.65 6.25 10.73
N SER A 5 -2.53 7.01 11.35
CA SER A 5 -3.91 6.65 11.54
C SER A 5 -4.64 6.93 10.24
N LYS A 6 -5.96 6.75 10.26
CA LYS A 6 -6.87 7.09 9.16
C LYS A 6 -6.53 8.44 8.50
N GLU A 7 -6.25 9.46 9.31
CA GLU A 7 -6.00 10.84 8.87
C GLU A 7 -4.73 10.95 8.01
N GLY A 8 -3.69 10.18 8.36
CA GLY A 8 -2.43 10.13 7.64
C GLY A 8 -2.59 9.69 6.19
N HIS A 9 -3.21 8.53 6.01
CA HIS A 9 -3.48 7.97 4.68
C HIS A 9 -4.40 8.87 3.86
N MET A 10 -5.44 9.44 4.48
CA MET A 10 -6.33 10.37 3.79
C MET A 10 -5.57 11.61 3.28
N MET A 11 -4.72 12.22 4.10
CA MET A 11 -3.92 13.38 3.70
C MET A 11 -2.93 13.03 2.58
N THR A 12 -2.16 11.94 2.74
CA THR A 12 -1.19 11.48 1.74
C THR A 12 -1.86 11.28 0.38
N CYS A 13 -2.98 10.56 0.34
CA CYS A 13 -3.69 10.31 -0.91
C CYS A 13 -4.32 11.56 -1.52
N ARG A 14 -4.84 12.47 -0.68
CA ARG A 14 -5.43 13.72 -1.17
C ARG A 14 -4.36 14.63 -1.81
N ILE A 15 -3.18 14.71 -1.20
CA ILE A 15 -2.04 15.44 -1.77
C ILE A 15 -1.60 14.77 -3.08
N ALA A 16 -1.41 13.45 -3.08
CA ALA A 16 -1.01 12.71 -4.26
C ALA A 16 -1.98 12.91 -5.43
N GLN A 17 -3.29 12.81 -5.16
CA GLN A 17 -4.32 12.99 -6.18
C GLN A 17 -4.31 14.39 -6.81
N GLY A 18 -4.03 15.43 -6.03
CA GLY A 18 -3.91 16.80 -6.52
C GLY A 18 -2.66 17.07 -7.39
N LEU A 19 -1.70 16.14 -7.40
CA LEU A 19 -0.45 16.23 -8.14
C LEU A 19 -0.38 15.28 -9.35
N LEU A 20 -1.46 14.53 -9.62
CA LEU A 20 -1.52 13.64 -10.78
C LEU A 20 -1.57 14.43 -12.09
N ASN A 21 -0.91 13.91 -13.12
CA ASN A 21 -1.12 14.36 -14.49
C ASN A 21 -2.49 13.86 -15.02
N ASP A 22 -2.91 14.38 -16.17
CA ASP A 22 -4.23 14.09 -16.74
C ASP A 22 -4.47 12.59 -16.99
N GLU A 23 -3.45 11.88 -17.49
CA GLU A 23 -3.54 10.44 -17.75
C GLU A 23 -3.74 9.64 -16.46
N ALA A 24 -2.96 9.93 -15.42
CA ALA A 24 -3.05 9.26 -14.13
C ALA A 24 -4.34 9.62 -13.39
N ALA A 25 -4.77 10.89 -13.43
CA ALA A 25 -6.02 11.33 -12.85
C ALA A 25 -7.23 10.62 -13.50
N HIS A 26 -7.20 10.46 -14.82
CA HIS A 26 -8.22 9.70 -15.54
C HIS A 26 -8.22 8.22 -15.14
N ALA A 27 -7.05 7.57 -15.11
CA ALA A 27 -6.92 6.17 -14.71
C ALA A 27 -7.43 5.93 -13.27
N VAL A 28 -7.05 6.79 -12.32
CA VAL A 28 -7.54 6.73 -10.94
C VAL A 28 -9.05 6.85 -10.90
N LYS A 29 -9.64 7.81 -11.62
CA LYS A 29 -11.10 7.96 -11.68
C LYS A 29 -11.81 6.73 -12.25
N MET A 30 -11.21 6.07 -13.25
CA MET A 30 -11.77 4.86 -13.87
C MET A 30 -11.66 3.62 -12.98
N LEU A 31 -10.65 3.57 -12.10
CA LEU A 31 -10.43 2.44 -11.18
C LEU A 31 -11.21 2.57 -9.87
N LEU A 32 -11.56 3.79 -9.46
CA LEU A 32 -12.34 4.02 -8.24
C LEU A 32 -13.82 3.69 -8.45
N SER A 33 -14.46 3.22 -7.38
CA SER A 33 -15.91 2.97 -7.38
C SER A 33 -16.72 4.27 -7.46
N GLU A 34 -17.89 4.22 -8.08
CA GLU A 34 -18.74 5.40 -8.29
C GLU A 34 -19.14 6.11 -6.97
N TYR A 35 -19.37 5.35 -5.90
CA TYR A 35 -19.83 5.90 -4.61
C TYR A 35 -18.84 6.85 -3.92
N VAL A 36 -17.55 6.82 -4.30
CA VAL A 36 -16.56 7.77 -3.76
C VAL A 36 -16.38 9.02 -4.62
N ASN A 37 -17.16 9.16 -5.69
CA ASN A 37 -17.14 10.33 -6.59
C ASN A 37 -15.72 10.72 -7.06
N GLY A 38 -14.87 9.71 -7.27
CA GLY A 38 -13.48 9.88 -7.70
C GLY A 38 -12.53 10.39 -6.60
N ASP A 39 -12.91 10.45 -5.33
CA ASP A 39 -12.02 10.80 -4.23
C ASP A 39 -11.19 9.58 -3.80
N LEU A 40 -9.88 9.58 -4.12
CA LEU A 40 -8.96 8.50 -3.76
C LEU A 40 -8.77 8.42 -2.24
N SER A 41 -8.75 9.57 -1.55
CA SER A 41 -8.51 9.63 -0.11
C SER A 41 -9.59 8.91 0.70
N ALA A 42 -10.82 8.82 0.17
CA ALA A 42 -11.92 8.10 0.79
C ALA A 42 -11.66 6.58 0.94
N LEU A 43 -10.77 6.00 0.10
CA LEU A 43 -10.48 4.56 0.10
C LEU A 43 -9.04 4.22 0.48
N CYS A 44 -8.19 5.20 0.73
CA CYS A 44 -6.80 4.92 1.11
C CYS A 44 -6.63 4.27 2.48
N VAL A 45 -7.69 4.11 3.26
CA VAL A 45 -7.70 3.37 4.54
C VAL A 45 -8.29 1.97 4.41
N TRP A 46 -8.69 1.57 3.19
CA TRP A 46 -9.27 0.26 2.93
C TRP A 46 -8.29 -0.91 3.23
N PRO A 47 -6.98 -0.83 2.92
CA PRO A 47 -6.03 -1.90 3.26
C PRO A 47 -5.99 -2.25 4.75
N ASP A 48 -6.01 -1.25 5.63
CA ASP A 48 -6.11 -1.45 7.08
C ASP A 48 -7.39 -2.16 7.53
N GLN A 49 -8.48 -2.00 6.77
CA GLN A 49 -9.74 -2.69 7.09
C GLN A 49 -9.68 -4.14 6.66
N VAL A 50 -9.17 -4.41 5.46
CA VAL A 50 -9.20 -5.75 4.88
C VAL A 50 -8.12 -6.66 5.41
N ARG A 51 -6.99 -6.17 5.94
CA ARG A 51 -5.95 -7.01 6.55
C ARG A 51 -6.47 -7.93 7.67
N HIS A 52 -7.60 -7.59 8.28
CA HIS A 52 -8.28 -8.41 9.30
C HIS A 52 -9.23 -9.45 8.72
N TRP A 53 -9.58 -9.37 7.44
CA TRP A 53 -10.49 -10.29 6.77
C TRP A 53 -9.76 -11.57 6.38
N TYR A 54 -10.43 -12.72 6.52
CA TYR A 54 -9.83 -14.02 6.22
C TYR A 54 -9.18 -14.08 4.82
N LYS A 55 -9.85 -13.52 3.80
CA LYS A 55 -9.37 -13.47 2.41
C LYS A 55 -8.08 -12.66 2.23
N TYR A 56 -7.85 -11.65 3.07
CA TYR A 56 -6.75 -10.69 2.92
C TYR A 56 -5.75 -10.75 4.08
N LYS A 57 -5.78 -11.78 4.94
CA LYS A 57 -4.80 -11.95 6.03
C LYS A 57 -3.35 -11.89 5.55
N TRP A 58 -3.08 -12.36 4.33
CA TRP A 58 -1.77 -12.32 3.69
C TRP A 58 -1.24 -10.89 3.48
N THR A 59 -2.09 -9.86 3.54
CA THR A 59 -1.69 -8.46 3.38
C THR A 59 -1.14 -7.84 4.67
N SER A 60 -1.38 -8.45 5.83
CA SER A 60 -0.94 -7.89 7.11
C SER A 60 0.56 -7.57 7.20
N PRO A 61 1.50 -8.45 6.80
CA PRO A 61 2.93 -8.13 6.84
C PRO A 61 3.35 -7.08 5.79
N LEU A 62 2.49 -6.77 4.81
CA LEU A 62 2.79 -5.80 3.75
C LEU A 62 2.71 -4.34 4.23
N HIS A 63 2.26 -4.07 5.45
CA HIS A 63 2.14 -2.71 6.00
C HIS A 63 3.44 -2.20 6.65
N PHE A 64 4.46 -3.04 6.82
CA PHE A 64 5.67 -2.67 7.55
C PHE A 64 6.90 -3.44 7.06
N ILE A 65 8.05 -3.08 7.61
CA ILE A 65 9.32 -3.80 7.52
C ILE A 65 9.88 -3.86 8.94
N ASP A 66 10.23 -5.07 9.40
CA ASP A 66 10.96 -5.25 10.65
C ASP A 66 12.46 -5.26 10.36
N THR A 67 13.18 -4.27 10.90
CA THR A 67 14.66 -4.24 10.85
C THR A 67 15.27 -4.74 12.16
N PRO A 68 16.49 -5.30 12.17
CA PRO A 68 17.12 -5.76 13.40
C PRO A 68 17.27 -4.65 14.44
N ASP A 69 17.04 -5.00 15.71
CA ASP A 69 17.11 -4.07 16.84
C ASP A 69 18.43 -3.29 16.85
N LYS A 70 18.33 -1.95 16.97
CA LYS A 70 19.46 -1.01 17.05
C LYS A 70 20.39 -0.99 15.82
N ALA A 71 20.06 -1.69 14.73
CA ALA A 71 20.85 -1.67 13.51
C ALA A 71 20.74 -0.33 12.78
N CYS A 72 19.57 0.32 12.85
CA CYS A 72 19.27 1.60 12.21
C CYS A 72 19.61 1.60 10.70
N ASN A 73 19.49 0.45 10.04
CA ASN A 73 19.69 0.26 8.62
C ASN A 73 18.67 -0.73 8.08
N PHE A 74 18.34 -0.56 6.80
CA PHE A 74 17.47 -1.45 6.04
C PHE A 74 18.30 -2.15 4.97
N ASP A 75 18.11 -3.46 4.85
CA ASP A 75 18.61 -4.30 3.77
C ASP A 75 17.47 -5.16 3.22
N TYR A 76 17.19 -5.08 1.93
CA TYR A 76 16.00 -5.72 1.35
C TYR A 76 16.02 -7.25 1.49
N GLU A 77 17.16 -7.89 1.21
CA GLU A 77 17.27 -9.35 1.26
C GLU A 77 17.20 -9.89 2.69
N ARG A 78 17.69 -9.11 3.66
CA ARG A 78 17.64 -9.45 5.08
C ARG A 78 16.27 -9.16 5.71
N ASP A 79 15.63 -8.04 5.35
CA ASP A 79 14.51 -7.48 6.12
C ASP A 79 13.15 -7.62 5.42
N CYS A 80 13.11 -7.78 4.09
CA CYS A 80 11.84 -7.85 3.37
C CYS A 80 11.28 -9.28 3.30
N HIS A 81 10.75 -9.75 4.42
CA HIS A 81 10.08 -11.04 4.52
C HIS A 81 8.99 -11.02 5.61
N ASP A 82 8.07 -11.99 5.56
CA ASP A 82 7.11 -12.18 6.67
C ASP A 82 7.76 -12.92 7.85
N GLN A 83 7.02 -13.09 8.95
CA GLN A 83 7.50 -13.83 10.14
C GLN A 83 7.90 -15.30 9.89
N HIS A 84 7.51 -15.89 8.75
CA HIS A 84 7.87 -17.25 8.35
C HIS A 84 9.00 -17.29 7.32
N GLY A 85 9.58 -16.14 6.96
CA GLY A 85 10.67 -16.03 5.99
C GLY A 85 10.22 -16.06 4.54
N VAL A 86 8.93 -15.85 4.24
CA VAL A 86 8.45 -15.68 2.86
C VAL A 86 8.95 -14.33 2.35
N LYS A 87 9.84 -14.36 1.35
CA LYS A 87 10.43 -13.16 0.72
C LYS A 87 9.37 -12.24 0.11
N ASP A 88 9.73 -10.96 -0.01
CA ASP A 88 8.94 -9.88 -0.61
C ASP A 88 7.64 -9.53 0.14
N MET A 89 7.37 -10.19 1.27
CA MET A 89 6.20 -9.97 2.11
C MET A 89 6.45 -8.84 3.12
N CYS A 90 6.78 -7.66 2.60
CA CYS A 90 6.98 -6.43 3.36
C CYS A 90 6.44 -5.23 2.56
N VAL A 91 6.38 -4.03 3.15
CA VAL A 91 5.86 -2.83 2.45
C VAL A 91 6.65 -2.45 1.18
N ALA A 92 7.98 -2.60 1.19
CA ALA A 92 8.79 -2.35 0.00
C ALA A 92 8.53 -3.34 -1.15
N GLY A 93 8.33 -4.62 -0.82
CA GLY A 93 7.95 -5.64 -1.81
C GLY A 93 6.53 -5.43 -2.34
N ALA A 94 5.60 -5.02 -1.47
CA ALA A 94 4.23 -4.70 -1.86
C ALA A 94 4.17 -3.53 -2.84
N ILE A 95 4.91 -2.44 -2.58
CA ILE A 95 4.99 -1.28 -3.50
C ILE A 95 5.48 -1.73 -4.88
N GLN A 96 6.55 -2.53 -4.96
CA GLN A 96 7.06 -3.05 -6.22
C GLN A 96 6.02 -3.91 -6.96
N ASN A 97 5.36 -4.82 -6.23
CA ASN A 97 4.34 -5.71 -6.79
C ASN A 97 3.17 -4.91 -7.39
N PHE A 98 2.55 -4.01 -6.62
CA PHE A 98 1.37 -3.28 -7.07
C PHE A 98 1.69 -2.20 -8.11
N THR A 99 2.91 -1.63 -8.09
CA THR A 99 3.40 -0.78 -9.18
C THR A 99 3.51 -1.58 -10.48
N THR A 100 4.07 -2.78 -10.41
CA THR A 100 4.18 -3.68 -11.58
C THR A 100 2.79 -4.05 -12.11
N GLN A 101 1.85 -4.40 -11.24
CA GLN A 101 0.46 -4.69 -11.66
C GLN A 101 -0.18 -3.50 -12.39
N LEU A 102 -0.08 -2.29 -11.84
CA LEU A 102 -0.66 -1.09 -12.45
C LEU A 102 0.03 -0.67 -13.75
N SER A 103 1.30 -1.02 -13.94
CA SER A 103 2.00 -0.75 -15.21
C SER A 103 1.32 -1.42 -16.40
N HIS A 104 0.66 -2.56 -16.17
CA HIS A 104 -0.09 -3.30 -17.19
C HIS A 104 -1.53 -2.80 -17.40
N TYR A 105 -1.97 -1.74 -16.69
CA TYR A 105 -3.32 -1.20 -16.83
C TYR A 105 -3.62 -0.73 -18.26
N ARG A 106 -2.67 -0.05 -18.92
CA ARG A 106 -2.87 0.52 -20.26
C ARG A 106 -2.90 -0.53 -21.36
N GLU A 107 -2.07 -1.56 -21.23
CA GLU A 107 -1.98 -2.64 -22.22
C GLU A 107 -3.16 -3.63 -22.08
N GLY A 108 -3.82 -3.60 -20.93
CA GLY A 108 -4.82 -4.58 -20.53
C GLY A 108 -4.14 -5.85 -20.03
N THR A 109 -4.57 -6.35 -18.88
CA THR A 109 -4.11 -7.65 -18.39
C THR A 109 -5.04 -8.76 -18.86
N SER A 110 -4.48 -9.85 -19.38
CA SER A 110 -5.21 -11.09 -19.60
C SER A 110 -5.35 -11.93 -18.32
N ASP A 111 -4.61 -11.57 -17.27
CA ASP A 111 -4.66 -12.23 -15.97
C ASP A 111 -5.84 -11.71 -15.15
N ARG A 112 -6.92 -12.51 -15.12
CA ARG A 112 -8.15 -12.24 -14.37
C ARG A 112 -7.93 -12.16 -12.85
N ARG A 113 -6.75 -12.54 -12.34
CA ARG A 113 -6.45 -12.48 -10.90
C ARG A 113 -6.06 -11.08 -10.45
N TYR A 114 -5.59 -10.21 -11.34
CA TYR A 114 -5.22 -8.84 -10.97
C TYR A 114 -6.45 -7.94 -10.95
N ASN A 115 -6.80 -7.50 -9.75
CA ASN A 115 -7.79 -6.46 -9.54
C ASN A 115 -7.08 -5.11 -9.47
N MET A 116 -7.16 -4.33 -10.55
CA MET A 116 -6.46 -3.04 -10.66
C MET A 116 -6.96 -2.00 -9.65
N THR A 117 -8.22 -2.10 -9.20
CA THR A 117 -8.72 -1.26 -8.11
C THR A 117 -8.01 -1.62 -6.80
N GLU A 118 -7.89 -2.92 -6.48
CA GLU A 118 -7.14 -3.34 -5.29
C GLU A 118 -5.67 -2.91 -5.38
N ALA A 119 -5.04 -3.09 -6.55
CA ALA A 119 -3.65 -2.66 -6.77
C ALA A 119 -3.46 -1.15 -6.54
N LEU A 120 -4.38 -0.32 -7.04
CA LEU A 120 -4.36 1.13 -6.79
C LEU A 120 -4.49 1.47 -5.30
N LEU A 121 -5.45 0.84 -4.60
CA LEU A 121 -5.70 1.12 -3.19
C LEU A 121 -4.54 0.65 -2.30
N PHE A 122 -4.00 -0.54 -2.56
CA PHE A 122 -2.82 -1.05 -1.86
C PHE A 122 -1.60 -0.17 -2.11
N LEU A 123 -1.28 0.16 -3.36
CA LEU A 123 -0.13 1.01 -3.67
C LEU A 123 -0.25 2.39 -2.98
N SER A 124 -1.41 3.02 -3.07
CA SER A 124 -1.65 4.34 -2.48
C SER A 124 -1.49 4.32 -0.95
N HIS A 125 -1.96 3.26 -0.31
CA HIS A 125 -1.83 3.07 1.13
C HIS A 125 -0.39 2.79 1.56
N PHE A 126 0.27 1.81 0.92
CA PHE A 126 1.62 1.38 1.26
C PHE A 126 2.69 2.44 1.00
N MET A 127 2.46 3.33 0.02
CA MET A 127 3.28 4.53 -0.13
C MET A 127 3.15 5.47 1.08
N GLY A 128 2.02 5.49 1.77
CA GLY A 128 1.89 6.17 3.06
C GLY A 128 2.67 5.45 4.16
N ASP A 129 2.46 4.14 4.31
CA ASP A 129 3.10 3.31 5.33
C ASP A 129 4.63 3.39 5.30
N ILE A 130 5.25 3.27 4.12
CA ILE A 130 6.72 3.28 4.01
C ILE A 130 7.34 4.64 4.39
N HIS A 131 6.57 5.73 4.29
CA HIS A 131 7.01 7.07 4.70
C HIS A 131 6.70 7.36 6.18
N GLN A 132 6.02 6.44 6.87
CA GLN A 132 5.79 6.53 8.30
C GLN A 132 7.09 6.20 9.06
N VAL A 133 7.59 7.15 9.84
CA VAL A 133 8.71 6.89 10.75
C VAL A 133 8.18 6.51 12.14
N CYS A 134 8.17 5.21 12.45
CA CYS A 134 7.91 4.73 13.81
C CYS A 134 9.11 5.03 14.70
N THR A 135 9.13 6.20 15.35
CA THR A 135 10.25 6.58 16.22
C THR A 135 10.24 5.90 17.59
N HIS A 136 9.20 5.16 18.00
CA HIS A 136 9.21 4.37 19.25
C HIS A 136 8.16 3.23 19.27
N TYR A 137 8.60 1.99 19.47
CA TYR A 137 7.92 0.87 20.17
C TYR A 137 6.43 0.55 19.89
N PHE A 138 5.95 0.64 18.65
CA PHE A 138 4.62 0.13 18.26
C PHE A 138 4.75 -0.39 16.82
N PHE A 139 4.46 -1.62 16.43
CA PHE A 139 3.76 -2.74 17.02
C PHE A 139 4.54 -4.03 16.69
N ARG A 140 4.94 -4.80 17.71
CA ARG A 140 4.97 -6.26 17.59
C ARG A 140 3.51 -6.69 17.74
N VAL A 141 2.80 -6.94 16.64
CA VAL A 141 1.54 -7.72 16.68
C VAL A 141 1.87 -9.16 16.36
#